data_AF-A0A8J5Q0V8-F1
#
_entry.id   AF-A0A8J5Q0V8-F1
#
_cell.length_a   1.000
_cell.length_b   1.000
_cell.length_c   1.000
_cell.angle_alpha   90.00
_cell.angle_beta   90.00
_cell.angle_gamma   90.00
#
_symmetry.space_group_name_H-M   'P 1'
#
loop_
_entity.id
_entity.type
_entity.pdbx_description
1 polymer ?
#
loop_
_entity_poly.entity_id
_entity_poly.type
_entity_poly.pdbx_seq_one_letter_code
_entity_poly.pdbx_strand_id
1 'polypeptide(L)'
;MENTTENLNRWALVSSLYGPGTFWSWLIIVASVFISWTINPVTKRLDSITNDTIAALTLPVVAAADALYQLAKYDRPDRPRLLLSHSPEDIQLVAALEAPLAICEVFVVLAIFLHSPASRRYQWKRVGCVTLSTLLCFSPQLVIFFTYPDLPVSRSTFARPFLFNFVLALGFISGIMAIMTGVSIVRTVVVTMYRRAKPYSTEGQDSSNKRRSGFEKWSNIFAAVLIASIISIVKYGFIGNTQYFAGRVLGYQTRIMRFTPKSNVSLTDLDQIVALAGGAFTFAFSIYDAAKGWRLSSSARIGNHG
;
A
#
# COMPACT_ATOMS: atom_id res chain seq x y z
N MET A 1 37.02 -15.83 33.27
CA MET A 1 36.37 -14.56 32.88
C MET A 1 35.59 -14.83 31.61
N GLU A 2 34.32 -15.21 31.77
CA GLU A 2 33.34 -15.27 30.67
C GLU A 2 33.18 -13.85 30.12
N ASN A 3 33.58 -13.62 28.86
CA ASN A 3 33.33 -12.35 28.21
C ASN A 3 31.86 -12.30 27.81
N THR A 4 31.07 -11.67 28.67
CA THR A 4 29.82 -10.96 28.42
C THR A 4 29.97 -9.93 27.30
N THR A 5 30.15 -10.37 26.05
CA THR A 5 29.58 -9.62 24.93
C THR A 5 28.08 -9.91 24.95
N GLU A 6 27.35 -9.06 25.68
CA GLU A 6 25.90 -8.99 25.61
C GLU A 6 25.48 -9.09 24.14
N ASN A 7 24.66 -10.10 23.82
CA ASN A 7 23.96 -10.15 22.55
C ASN A 7 22.97 -8.98 22.53
N LEU A 8 23.44 -7.80 22.12
CA LEU A 8 22.62 -6.62 21.92
C LEU A 8 21.43 -7.02 21.04
N ASN A 9 20.23 -6.86 21.57
CA ASN A 9 19.03 -7.26 20.89
C ASN A 9 18.85 -6.38 19.63
N ARG A 10 18.92 -6.98 18.44
CA ARG A 10 18.84 -6.28 17.13
C ARG A 10 17.64 -5.33 17.04
N TRP A 11 16.49 -5.71 17.60
CA TRP A 11 15.25 -4.96 17.42
C TRP A 11 14.99 -3.96 18.55
N ALA A 12 15.98 -3.70 19.42
CA ALA A 12 15.80 -2.85 20.61
C ALA A 12 15.39 -1.41 20.28
N LEU A 13 15.84 -0.87 19.15
CA LEU A 13 15.51 0.48 18.70
C LEU A 13 14.25 0.55 17.81
N VAL A 14 13.59 -0.59 17.54
CA VAL A 14 12.36 -0.60 16.74
C VAL A 14 11.21 -0.07 17.57
N SER A 15 10.56 0.99 17.08
CA SER A 15 9.37 1.55 17.70
C SER A 15 8.22 0.53 17.75
N SER A 16 7.50 0.47 18.88
CA SER A 16 6.31 -0.37 19.04
C SER A 16 5.16 0.02 18.11
N LEU A 17 5.22 1.22 17.51
CA LEU A 17 4.31 1.66 16.45
C LEU A 17 4.31 0.71 15.25
N TYR A 18 5.46 0.08 14.95
CA TYR A 18 5.59 -0.90 13.87
C TYR A 18 5.43 -2.35 14.35
N GLY A 19 4.94 -2.51 15.58
CA GLY A 19 4.63 -3.80 16.18
C GLY A 19 3.50 -4.54 15.45
N PRO A 20 3.35 -5.83 15.74
CA PRO A 20 2.42 -6.70 15.01
C PRO A 20 0.96 -6.27 15.19
N GLY A 21 0.55 -5.79 16.37
CA GLY A 21 -0.83 -5.36 16.63
C GLY A 21 -1.22 -4.14 15.81
N THR A 22 -0.37 -3.11 15.81
CA THR A 22 -0.57 -1.91 14.97
C THR A 22 -0.55 -2.24 13.48
N PHE A 23 0.37 -3.11 13.04
CA PHE A 23 0.44 -3.54 11.66
C PHE A 23 -0.85 -4.24 11.19
N TRP A 24 -1.35 -5.20 11.97
CA TRP A 24 -2.59 -5.92 11.65
C TRP A 24 -3.83 -5.01 11.72
N SER A 25 -3.89 -4.14 12.74
CA SER A 25 -4.92 -3.11 12.85
C SER A 25 -5.01 -2.26 11.58
N TRP A 26 -3.86 -1.77 11.10
CA TRP A 26 -3.79 -0.98 9.89
C TRP A 26 -4.23 -1.76 8.64
N LEU A 27 -3.84 -3.02 8.49
CA LEU A 27 -4.30 -3.86 7.37
C LEU A 27 -5.82 -4.02 7.37
N ILE A 28 -6.42 -4.18 8.54
CA ILE A 28 -7.87 -4.27 8.72
C ILE A 28 -8.54 -2.95 8.31
N ILE A 29 -7.96 -1.79 8.67
CA ILE A 29 -8.46 -0.48 8.25
C ILE A 29 -8.34 -0.30 6.72
N VAL A 30 -7.22 -0.70 6.11
CA VAL A 30 -7.08 -0.66 4.64
C VAL A 30 -8.14 -1.54 3.97
N ALA A 31 -8.41 -2.73 4.52
CA ALA A 31 -9.47 -3.61 4.03
C ALA A 31 -10.86 -2.97 4.18
N SER A 32 -11.14 -2.29 5.29
CA SER A 32 -12.36 -1.49 5.50
C SER A 32 -12.56 -0.47 4.38
N VAL A 33 -11.51 0.32 4.07
CA VAL A 33 -11.56 1.34 3.01
C VAL A 33 -11.83 0.71 1.65
N PHE A 34 -11.13 -0.39 1.34
CA PHE A 34 -11.32 -1.10 0.08
C PHE A 34 -12.76 -1.62 -0.08
N ILE A 35 -13.33 -2.23 0.97
CA ILE A 35 -14.72 -2.71 0.99
C ILE A 35 -15.70 -1.56 0.84
N SER A 36 -15.50 -0.46 1.56
CA SER A 36 -16.33 0.74 1.48
C SER A 36 -16.35 1.34 0.07
N TRP A 37 -15.21 1.35 -0.61
CA TRP A 37 -15.12 1.90 -1.96
C TRP A 37 -15.67 0.96 -3.04
N THR A 38 -15.74 -0.35 -2.77
CA THR A 38 -16.14 -1.35 -3.77
C THR A 38 -17.58 -1.84 -3.61
N ILE A 39 -18.01 -2.07 -2.36
CA ILE A 39 -19.26 -2.76 -2.01
C ILE A 39 -20.33 -1.77 -1.52
N ASN A 40 -19.98 -0.76 -0.72
CA ASN A 40 -20.98 0.14 -0.12
C ASN A 40 -21.66 1.02 -1.19
N PRO A 41 -22.98 0.89 -1.45
CA PRO A 41 -23.66 1.58 -2.54
C PRO A 41 -23.66 3.11 -2.37
N VAL A 42 -23.62 3.58 -1.11
CA VAL A 42 -23.60 5.01 -0.75
C VAL A 42 -22.20 5.58 -1.02
N THR A 43 -21.19 5.02 -0.37
CA THR A 43 -19.81 5.53 -0.37
C THR A 43 -19.08 5.29 -1.69
N LYS A 44 -19.50 4.29 -2.48
CA LYS A 44 -18.95 3.98 -3.81
C LYS A 44 -19.23 5.07 -4.86
N ARG A 45 -20.21 5.95 -4.66
CA ARG A 45 -20.54 7.04 -5.61
C ARG A 45 -20.03 8.40 -5.17
N LEU A 46 -19.75 8.58 -3.88
CA LEU A 46 -19.27 9.83 -3.31
C LEU A 46 -17.75 9.90 -3.41
N ASP A 47 -17.21 10.99 -3.95
CA ASP A 47 -15.78 11.30 -3.88
C ASP A 47 -15.48 12.03 -2.56
N SER A 48 -15.57 11.28 -1.46
CA SER A 48 -15.26 11.75 -0.11
C SER A 48 -14.06 11.02 0.47
N ILE A 49 -13.31 11.75 1.30
CA ILE A 49 -12.24 11.23 2.15
C ILE A 49 -12.91 10.96 3.51
N THR A 50 -13.00 9.70 3.88
CA THR A 50 -13.58 9.27 5.17
C THR A 50 -12.51 9.16 6.25
N ASN A 51 -12.89 9.14 7.52
CA ASN A 51 -11.95 8.96 8.64
C ASN A 51 -11.11 7.68 8.46
N ASP A 52 -11.73 6.58 8.02
CA ASP A 52 -11.03 5.33 7.68
C ASP A 52 -10.00 5.51 6.57
N THR A 53 -10.29 6.36 5.57
CA THR A 53 -9.32 6.70 4.50
C THR A 53 -8.13 7.44 5.07
N ILE A 54 -8.36 8.39 5.97
CA ILE A 54 -7.28 9.13 6.64
C ILE A 54 -6.44 8.14 7.43
N ALA A 55 -7.06 7.35 8.30
CA ALA A 55 -6.38 6.35 9.13
C ALA A 55 -5.57 5.32 8.30
N ALA A 56 -6.12 4.85 7.18
CA ALA A 56 -5.44 3.92 6.27
C ALA A 56 -4.16 4.53 5.65
N LEU A 57 -4.15 5.85 5.41
CA LEU A 57 -3.05 6.56 4.78
C LEU A 57 -2.06 7.16 5.79
N THR A 58 -2.49 7.38 7.04
CA THR A 58 -1.63 8.00 8.07
C THR A 58 -0.43 7.14 8.41
N LEU A 59 -0.61 5.85 8.72
CA LEU A 59 0.51 4.98 9.10
C LEU A 59 1.62 4.91 8.02
N PRO A 60 1.33 4.70 6.73
CA PRO A 60 2.37 4.68 5.70
C PRO A 60 3.03 6.04 5.48
N VAL A 61 2.29 7.16 5.60
CA VAL A 61 2.89 8.50 5.53
C VAL A 61 3.83 8.76 6.72
N VAL A 62 3.42 8.38 7.93
CA VAL A 62 4.26 8.48 9.13
C VAL A 62 5.50 7.59 9.00
N ALA A 63 5.35 6.37 8.49
CA ALA A 63 6.48 5.47 8.22
C ALA A 63 7.45 6.06 7.20
N ALA A 64 6.96 6.66 6.11
CA ALA A 64 7.81 7.31 5.13
C ALA A 64 8.59 8.48 5.75
N ALA A 65 7.91 9.32 6.53
CA ALA A 65 8.55 10.44 7.22
C ALA A 65 9.58 9.99 8.25
N ASP A 66 9.27 8.95 9.04
CA ASP A 66 10.20 8.36 10.01
C ASP A 66 11.44 7.78 9.31
N ALA A 67 11.26 7.03 8.22
CA ALA A 67 12.38 6.50 7.43
C ALA A 67 13.27 7.62 6.87
N LEU A 68 12.69 8.68 6.31
CA LEU A 68 13.44 9.85 5.84
C LEU A 68 14.18 10.57 6.97
N TYR A 69 13.52 10.73 8.12
CA TYR A 69 14.14 11.35 9.29
C TYR A 69 15.33 10.54 9.80
N GLN A 70 15.18 9.22 9.91
CA GLN A 70 16.26 8.31 10.31
C GLN A 70 17.43 8.35 9.32
N LEU A 71 17.15 8.33 8.01
CA LEU A 71 18.17 8.51 6.98
C LEU A 71 18.88 9.86 7.14
N ALA A 72 18.15 10.97 7.20
CA ALA A 72 18.74 12.30 7.33
C ALA A 72 19.57 12.47 8.62
N LYS A 73 19.17 11.82 9.72
CA LYS A 73 19.85 11.93 11.02
C LYS A 73 21.11 11.07 11.11
N TYR A 74 21.03 9.82 10.66
CA TYR A 74 22.06 8.81 10.90
C TYR A 74 22.94 8.52 9.66
N ASP A 75 22.44 8.81 8.46
CA ASP A 75 23.15 8.62 7.20
C ASP A 75 23.87 9.91 6.78
N ARG A 76 24.95 10.24 7.50
CA ARG A 76 25.78 11.42 7.21
C ARG A 76 26.83 11.09 6.14
N PRO A 77 27.27 12.07 5.33
CA PRO A 77 28.33 11.88 4.33
C PRO A 77 29.66 11.36 4.93
N ASP A 78 29.90 11.57 6.23
CA ASP A 78 31.07 11.05 6.95
C ASP A 78 30.91 9.60 7.45
N ARG A 79 29.68 9.05 7.45
CA ARG A 79 29.38 7.66 7.83
C ARG A 79 28.66 6.89 6.69
N PRO A 80 29.18 6.85 5.46
CA PRO A 80 28.52 6.25 4.29
C PRO A 80 28.53 4.71 4.30
N ARG A 81 28.69 4.09 5.46
CA ARG A 81 28.74 2.64 5.64
C ARG A 81 27.73 2.13 6.67
N LEU A 82 26.77 2.95 7.12
CA LEU A 82 25.76 2.51 8.09
C LEU A 82 25.08 1.20 7.63
N LEU A 83 24.66 1.14 6.36
CA LEU A 83 23.99 -0.02 5.78
C LEU A 83 24.92 -1.21 5.47
N LEU A 84 26.23 -1.02 5.61
CA LEU A 84 27.29 -2.00 5.38
C LEU A 84 28.07 -2.32 6.67
N SER A 85 27.72 -1.68 7.78
CA SER A 85 28.43 -1.80 9.04
C SER A 85 27.99 -3.05 9.79
N HIS A 86 28.95 -3.69 10.45
CA HIS A 86 28.74 -4.85 11.31
C HIS A 86 28.79 -4.51 12.80
N SER A 87 28.87 -3.22 13.15
CA SER A 87 28.77 -2.79 14.55
C SER A 87 27.39 -3.13 15.11
N PRO A 88 27.29 -3.64 16.35
CA PRO A 88 25.99 -3.99 16.95
C PRO A 88 25.05 -2.78 17.08
N GLU A 89 25.58 -1.59 17.30
CA GLU A 89 24.80 -0.34 17.37
C GLU A 89 24.21 0.04 16.00
N ASP A 90 25.03 -0.05 14.95
CA ASP A 90 24.59 0.23 13.57
C ASP A 90 23.55 -0.81 13.12
N ILE A 91 23.68 -2.07 13.55
CA ILE A 91 22.69 -3.13 13.29
C ILE A 91 21.32 -2.77 13.90
N GLN A 92 21.29 -2.20 15.12
CA GLN A 92 20.03 -1.77 15.74
C GLN A 92 19.41 -0.57 15.03
N LEU A 93 20.22 0.39 14.56
CA LEU A 93 19.76 1.52 13.76
C LEU A 93 19.19 1.07 12.41
N VAL A 94 19.87 0.14 11.73
CA VAL A 94 19.37 -0.45 10.48
C VAL A 94 18.05 -1.20 10.72
N ALA A 95 17.93 -1.93 11.82
CA ALA A 95 16.67 -2.60 12.20
C ALA A 95 15.54 -1.61 12.48
N ALA A 96 15.83 -0.46 13.11
CA ALA A 96 14.86 0.62 13.32
C ALA A 96 14.40 1.28 12.01
N LEU A 97 15.28 1.35 11.00
CA LEU A 97 14.96 1.82 9.65
C LEU A 97 14.19 0.78 8.82
N GLU A 98 14.44 -0.51 9.03
CA GLU A 98 13.74 -1.61 8.33
C GLU A 98 12.24 -1.60 8.56
N ALA A 99 11.82 -1.32 9.79
CA ALA A 99 10.43 -1.38 10.19
C ALA A 99 9.52 -0.39 9.41
N PRO A 100 9.82 0.91 9.35
CA PRO A 100 9.06 1.85 8.54
C PRO A 100 9.17 1.57 7.03
N LEU A 101 10.35 1.16 6.53
CA LEU A 101 10.51 0.78 5.12
C LEU A 101 9.60 -0.39 4.73
N ALA A 102 9.39 -1.34 5.65
CA ALA A 102 8.49 -2.46 5.43
C ALA A 102 7.03 -2.01 5.29
N ILE A 103 6.57 -1.07 6.14
CA ILE A 103 5.23 -0.48 6.01
C ILE A 103 5.07 0.21 4.64
N CYS A 104 6.05 1.02 4.24
CA CYS A 104 6.02 1.72 2.96
C CYS A 104 5.90 0.74 1.78
N GLU A 105 6.68 -0.34 1.78
CA GLU A 105 6.65 -1.36 0.75
C GLU A 105 5.30 -2.09 0.69
N VAL A 106 4.74 -2.47 1.84
CA VAL A 106 3.40 -3.09 1.91
C VAL A 106 2.35 -2.12 1.40
N PHE A 107 2.41 -0.85 1.79
CA PHE A 107 1.46 0.15 1.33
C PHE A 107 1.54 0.38 -0.16
N VAL A 108 2.73 0.43 -0.77
CA VAL A 108 2.88 0.58 -2.22
C VAL A 108 2.13 -0.53 -2.97
N VAL A 109 2.15 -1.77 -2.47
CA VAL A 109 1.38 -2.87 -3.04
C VAL A 109 -0.13 -2.67 -2.81
N LEU A 110 -0.53 -2.30 -1.60
CA LEU A 110 -1.93 -2.01 -1.25
C LEU A 110 -2.50 -0.81 -2.03
N ALA A 111 -1.66 0.16 -2.37
CA ALA A 111 -2.04 1.36 -3.11
C ALA A 111 -2.54 1.01 -4.51
N ILE A 112 -2.00 -0.02 -5.16
CA ILE A 112 -2.50 -0.49 -6.46
C ILE A 112 -3.95 -0.99 -6.34
N PHE A 113 -4.25 -1.71 -5.23
CA PHE A 113 -5.61 -2.16 -4.95
C PHE A 113 -6.54 -1.00 -4.63
N LEU A 114 -6.10 0.01 -3.88
CA LEU A 114 -6.92 1.19 -3.54
C LEU A 114 -7.13 2.13 -4.74
N HIS A 115 -6.14 2.24 -5.63
CA HIS A 115 -6.20 3.06 -6.84
C HIS A 115 -7.19 2.49 -7.87
N SER A 116 -7.33 1.16 -7.91
CA SER A 116 -8.25 0.46 -8.80
C SER A 116 -9.74 0.87 -8.66
N PRO A 117 -10.37 0.87 -7.48
CA PRO A 117 -11.73 1.38 -7.31
C PRO A 117 -11.81 2.91 -7.39
N ALA A 118 -10.79 3.64 -6.94
CA ALA A 118 -10.77 5.11 -6.99
C ALA A 118 -10.76 5.64 -8.44
N SER A 119 -9.96 5.04 -9.32
CA SER A 119 -9.87 5.39 -10.75
C SER A 119 -11.15 5.11 -11.55
N ARG A 120 -11.98 4.15 -11.11
CA ARG A 120 -13.15 3.70 -11.89
C ARG A 120 -14.29 4.71 -11.98
N ARG A 121 -14.37 5.71 -11.09
CA ARG A 121 -15.57 6.57 -10.95
C ARG A 121 -15.28 8.08 -10.82
N TYR A 122 -14.18 8.57 -11.39
CA TYR A 122 -13.81 9.99 -11.34
C TYR A 122 -13.59 10.53 -9.92
N GLN A 123 -13.15 9.67 -9.00
CA GLN A 123 -12.97 10.01 -7.60
C GLN A 123 -11.58 10.60 -7.37
N TRP A 124 -11.40 11.84 -7.84
CA TRP A 124 -10.11 12.50 -7.88
C TRP A 124 -9.49 12.77 -6.52
N LYS A 125 -10.31 13.01 -5.50
CA LYS A 125 -9.78 13.18 -4.13
C LYS A 125 -9.14 11.88 -3.65
N ARG A 126 -9.81 10.74 -3.88
CA ARG A 126 -9.29 9.41 -3.51
C ARG A 126 -8.04 9.05 -4.31
N VAL A 127 -8.06 9.25 -5.62
CA VAL A 127 -6.90 9.02 -6.49
C VAL A 127 -5.71 9.88 -6.05
N GLY A 128 -5.95 11.18 -5.77
CA GLY A 128 -4.93 12.11 -5.30
C GLY A 128 -4.31 11.68 -3.98
N CYS A 129 -5.12 11.36 -2.97
CA CYS A 129 -4.62 10.92 -1.66
C CYS A 129 -3.80 9.62 -1.73
N VAL A 130 -4.28 8.62 -2.48
CA VAL A 130 -3.56 7.35 -2.66
C VAL A 130 -2.25 7.58 -3.41
N THR A 131 -2.27 8.37 -4.49
CA THR A 131 -1.07 8.68 -5.29
C THR A 131 -0.04 9.44 -4.46
N LEU A 132 -0.45 10.49 -3.74
CA LEU A 132 0.43 11.28 -2.88
C LEU A 132 1.08 10.42 -1.79
N SER A 133 0.30 9.59 -1.10
CA SER A 133 0.81 8.68 -0.07
C SER A 133 1.79 7.66 -0.66
N THR A 134 1.52 7.21 -1.89
CA THR A 134 2.40 6.26 -2.60
C THR A 134 3.74 6.91 -2.96
N LEU A 135 3.71 8.14 -3.48
CA LEU A 135 4.93 8.91 -3.79
C LEU A 135 5.77 9.14 -2.53
N LEU A 136 5.13 9.48 -1.40
CA LEU A 136 5.81 9.60 -0.12
C LEU A 136 6.45 8.27 0.31
N CYS A 137 5.75 7.13 0.20
CA CYS A 137 6.30 5.81 0.53
C CYS A 137 7.44 5.36 -0.39
N PHE A 138 7.48 5.84 -1.63
CA PHE A 138 8.62 5.62 -2.53
C PHE A 138 9.85 6.46 -2.17
N SER A 139 9.66 7.63 -1.56
CA SER A 139 10.75 8.59 -1.36
C SER A 139 11.94 8.04 -0.55
N PRO A 140 11.80 7.31 0.58
CA PRO A 140 12.97 6.75 1.28
C PRO A 140 13.70 5.71 0.42
N GLN A 141 12.96 4.94 -0.40
CA GLN A 141 13.55 3.92 -1.28
C GLN A 141 14.38 4.56 -2.39
N LEU A 142 13.90 5.67 -2.97
CA LEU A 142 14.65 6.43 -3.96
C LEU A 142 15.90 7.06 -3.36
N VAL A 143 15.82 7.62 -2.15
CA VAL A 143 16.98 8.16 -1.44
C VAL A 143 18.04 7.08 -1.25
N ILE A 144 17.67 5.91 -0.72
CA ILE A 144 18.61 4.79 -0.54
C ILE A 144 19.18 4.32 -1.88
N PHE A 145 18.34 4.22 -2.92
CA PHE A 145 18.77 3.79 -4.24
C PHE A 145 19.80 4.73 -4.88
N PHE A 146 19.56 6.05 -4.82
CA PHE A 146 20.48 7.05 -5.39
C PHE A 146 21.74 7.24 -4.54
N THR A 147 21.65 7.12 -3.22
CA THR A 147 22.81 7.21 -2.33
C THR A 147 23.68 5.95 -2.39
N TYR A 148 23.08 4.78 -2.63
CA TYR A 148 23.75 3.48 -2.62
C TYR A 148 23.46 2.63 -3.87
N PRO A 149 23.92 3.07 -5.06
CA PRO A 149 23.60 2.40 -6.33
C PRO A 149 24.12 0.96 -6.41
N ASP A 150 25.19 0.63 -5.69
CA ASP A 150 25.84 -0.69 -5.69
C ASP A 150 25.59 -1.51 -4.42
N LEU A 151 24.55 -1.23 -3.63
CA LEU A 151 24.31 -1.95 -2.37
C LEU A 151 23.95 -3.43 -2.64
N PRO A 152 24.85 -4.40 -2.40
CA PRO A 152 24.56 -5.79 -2.72
C PRO A 152 23.65 -6.37 -1.65
N VAL A 153 22.61 -7.11 -2.04
CA VAL A 153 21.71 -7.82 -1.11
C VAL A 153 22.48 -8.75 -0.16
N SER A 154 23.61 -9.29 -0.61
CA SER A 154 24.47 -10.20 0.17
C SER A 154 25.33 -9.49 1.23
N ARG A 155 25.60 -8.19 1.06
CA ARG A 155 26.46 -7.39 1.96
C ARG A 155 25.69 -6.36 2.79
N SER A 156 24.41 -6.12 2.50
CA SER A 156 23.61 -5.20 3.30
C SER A 156 23.32 -5.77 4.68
N THR A 157 23.34 -4.90 5.68
CA THR A 157 23.00 -5.23 7.08
C THR A 157 21.50 -5.55 7.24
N PHE A 158 20.72 -5.39 6.18
CA PHE A 158 19.29 -5.64 6.17
C PHE A 158 18.94 -7.13 6.40
N ALA A 159 17.91 -7.38 7.21
CA ALA A 159 17.43 -8.73 7.49
C ALA A 159 16.73 -9.37 6.27
N ARG A 160 16.22 -8.54 5.35
CA ARG A 160 15.52 -8.94 4.12
C ARG A 160 15.80 -7.96 2.98
N PRO A 161 15.67 -8.38 1.71
CA PRO A 161 15.70 -7.44 0.61
C PRO A 161 14.42 -6.59 0.58
N PHE A 162 14.56 -5.38 0.04
CA PHE A 162 13.49 -4.41 -0.21
C PHE A 162 13.42 -4.05 -1.70
N LEU A 163 12.31 -3.46 -2.15
CA LEU A 163 12.09 -3.00 -3.53
C LEU A 163 13.26 -2.26 -4.19
N PHE A 164 14.00 -1.41 -3.48
CA PHE A 164 15.15 -0.69 -4.06
C PHE A 164 16.29 -1.61 -4.51
N ASN A 165 16.39 -2.82 -3.96
CA ASN A 165 17.36 -3.83 -4.42
C ASN A 165 16.96 -4.45 -5.78
N PHE A 166 15.70 -4.25 -6.20
CA PHE A 166 15.13 -4.81 -7.43
C PHE A 166 14.61 -3.69 -8.32
N VAL A 167 15.51 -3.01 -9.03
CA VAL A 167 15.21 -1.87 -9.93
C VAL A 167 14.07 -2.18 -10.90
N LEU A 168 14.06 -3.40 -11.47
CA LEU A 168 12.99 -3.82 -12.38
C LEU A 168 11.62 -3.90 -11.68
N ALA A 169 11.56 -4.38 -10.43
CA ALA A 169 10.32 -4.43 -9.67
C ALA A 169 9.86 -3.03 -9.27
N LEU A 170 10.79 -2.16 -8.85
CA LEU A 170 10.53 -0.75 -8.54
C LEU A 170 9.97 -0.01 -9.76
N GLY A 171 10.62 -0.15 -10.92
CA GLY A 171 10.19 0.42 -12.19
C GLY A 171 8.85 -0.16 -12.69
N PHE A 172 8.62 -1.45 -12.48
CA PHE A 172 7.37 -2.11 -12.85
C PHE A 172 6.18 -1.58 -12.03
N ILE A 173 6.33 -1.48 -10.71
CA ILE A 173 5.27 -0.98 -9.83
C ILE A 173 4.98 0.50 -10.10
N SER A 174 6.02 1.34 -10.24
CA SER A 174 5.85 2.75 -10.57
C SER A 174 5.20 2.93 -11.94
N GLY A 175 5.58 2.11 -12.93
CA GLY A 175 4.95 2.04 -14.24
C GLY A 175 3.46 1.69 -14.18
N ILE A 176 3.07 0.68 -13.41
CA ILE A 176 1.65 0.31 -13.21
C ILE A 176 0.87 1.50 -12.64
N MET A 177 1.37 2.13 -11.58
CA MET A 177 0.69 3.26 -10.94
C MET A 177 0.56 4.47 -11.88
N ALA A 178 1.60 4.75 -12.66
CA ALA A 178 1.58 5.79 -13.69
C ALA A 178 0.55 5.50 -14.78
N ILE A 179 0.49 4.26 -15.29
CA ILE A 179 -0.50 3.83 -16.28
C ILE A 179 -1.92 3.95 -15.71
N MET A 180 -2.18 3.48 -14.49
CA MET A 180 -3.49 3.58 -13.86
C MET A 180 -3.95 5.04 -13.69
N THR A 181 -3.02 5.91 -13.29
CA THR A 181 -3.28 7.35 -13.17
C THR A 181 -3.54 7.99 -14.53
N GLY A 182 -2.73 7.67 -15.54
CA GLY A 182 -2.89 8.15 -16.92
C GLY A 182 -4.22 7.73 -17.54
N VAL A 183 -4.61 6.46 -17.39
CA VAL A 183 -5.92 5.95 -17.85
C VAL A 183 -7.07 6.71 -17.16
N SER A 184 -6.93 7.02 -15.86
CA SER A 184 -7.92 7.81 -15.11
C SER A 184 -8.06 9.23 -15.66
N ILE A 185 -6.94 9.88 -15.99
CA ILE A 185 -6.91 11.23 -16.59
C ILE A 185 -7.55 11.21 -17.96
N VAL A 186 -7.11 10.33 -18.86
CA VAL A 186 -7.65 10.21 -20.22
C VAL A 186 -9.16 9.97 -20.19
N ARG A 187 -9.63 9.03 -19.36
CA ARG A 187 -11.06 8.73 -19.21
C ARG A 187 -11.86 9.96 -18.78
N THR A 188 -11.28 10.81 -17.95
CA THR A 188 -11.93 12.04 -17.47
C THR A 188 -11.98 13.10 -18.54
N VAL A 189 -10.86 13.34 -19.23
CA VAL A 189 -10.78 14.31 -20.32
C VAL A 189 -11.78 13.91 -21.43
N VAL A 190 -11.77 12.65 -21.86
CA VAL A 190 -12.68 12.15 -22.91
C VAL A 190 -14.14 12.33 -22.53
N VAL A 191 -14.55 11.93 -21.31
CA VAL A 191 -15.95 12.07 -20.90
C VAL A 191 -16.37 13.53 -20.71
N THR A 192 -15.46 14.39 -20.25
CA THR A 192 -15.75 15.81 -20.07
C THR A 192 -15.86 16.52 -21.42
N MET A 193 -14.95 16.25 -22.36
CA MET A 193 -15.01 16.79 -23.72
C MET A 193 -16.24 16.28 -24.48
N TYR A 194 -16.56 14.99 -24.35
CA TYR A 194 -17.75 14.41 -24.99
C TYR A 194 -19.06 15.02 -24.47
N ARG A 195 -19.16 15.29 -23.16
CA ARG A 195 -20.31 15.99 -22.58
C ARG A 195 -20.44 17.44 -23.07
N ARG A 196 -19.32 18.13 -23.29
CA ARG A 196 -19.32 19.52 -23.79
C ARG A 196 -19.63 19.60 -25.28
N ALA A 197 -19.24 18.59 -26.06
CA ALA A 197 -19.33 18.62 -27.52
C ALA A 197 -20.69 18.22 -28.11
N LYS A 198 -21.62 17.68 -27.32
CA LYS A 198 -22.86 17.10 -27.86
C LYS A 198 -24.09 17.99 -27.59
N PRO A 199 -24.77 18.50 -28.64
CA PRO A 199 -26.14 18.98 -28.54
C PRO A 199 -27.08 17.81 -28.23
N TYR A 200 -28.18 18.08 -27.55
CA TYR A 200 -29.16 17.09 -27.07
C TYR A 200 -29.86 16.41 -28.28
N SER A 201 -29.33 15.29 -28.78
CA SER A 201 -30.02 14.45 -29.77
C SER A 201 -29.96 12.97 -29.40
N THR A 202 -31.14 12.33 -29.46
CA THR A 202 -31.47 11.03 -28.86
C THR A 202 -30.84 9.84 -29.60
N GLU A 203 -30.63 9.93 -30.92
CA GLU A 203 -30.07 8.83 -31.74
C GLU A 203 -28.56 8.63 -31.54
N GLY A 204 -27.80 9.69 -31.28
CA GLY A 204 -26.38 9.57 -30.98
C GLY A 204 -26.11 8.95 -29.60
N GLN A 205 -27.11 8.91 -28.71
CA GLN A 205 -26.97 8.52 -27.32
C GLN A 205 -26.77 7.01 -27.18
N ASP A 206 -27.44 6.20 -28.01
CA ASP A 206 -27.32 4.73 -28.00
C ASP A 206 -25.97 4.22 -28.47
N SER A 207 -25.42 4.77 -29.56
CA SER A 207 -24.08 4.40 -30.04
C SER A 207 -22.98 4.79 -29.04
N SER A 208 -23.16 5.94 -28.37
CA SER A 208 -22.25 6.42 -27.33
C SER A 208 -22.32 5.62 -26.03
N ASN A 209 -23.52 5.18 -25.63
CA ASN A 209 -23.72 4.28 -24.50
C ASN A 209 -23.11 2.91 -24.79
N LYS A 210 -23.24 2.40 -26.01
CA LYS A 210 -22.64 1.14 -26.44
C LYS A 210 -21.11 1.20 -26.38
N ARG A 211 -20.48 2.27 -26.90
CA ARG A 211 -19.01 2.48 -26.87
C ARG A 211 -18.48 2.69 -25.45
N ARG A 212 -19.22 3.46 -24.63
CA ARG A 212 -18.93 3.65 -23.19
C ARG A 212 -19.02 2.34 -22.42
N SER A 213 -20.02 1.50 -22.70
CA SER A 213 -20.15 0.19 -22.04
C SER A 213 -19.00 -0.76 -22.40
N GLY A 214 -18.52 -0.73 -23.65
CA GLY A 214 -17.40 -1.54 -24.11
C GLY A 214 -16.07 -1.17 -23.43
N PHE A 215 -15.78 0.13 -23.35
CA PHE A 215 -14.59 0.63 -22.64
C PHE A 215 -14.64 0.36 -21.14
N GLU A 216 -15.81 0.55 -20.50
CA GLU A 216 -16.01 0.23 -19.08
C GLU A 216 -15.83 -1.27 -18.81
N LYS A 217 -16.30 -2.14 -19.72
CA LYS A 217 -16.12 -3.58 -19.63
C LYS A 217 -14.64 -3.98 -19.74
N TRP A 218 -13.90 -3.42 -20.72
CA TRP A 218 -12.46 -3.66 -20.87
C TRP A 218 -11.63 -3.15 -19.69
N SER A 219 -11.91 -1.94 -19.21
CA SER A 219 -11.24 -1.37 -18.03
C SER A 219 -11.47 -2.22 -16.76
N ASN A 220 -12.68 -2.77 -16.59
CA ASN A 220 -12.99 -3.66 -15.48
C ASN A 220 -12.26 -5.00 -15.58
N ILE A 221 -12.17 -5.59 -16.79
CA ILE A 221 -11.42 -6.83 -17.04
C ILE A 221 -9.93 -6.60 -16.75
N PHE A 222 -9.34 -5.53 -17.29
CA PHE A 222 -7.93 -5.20 -17.07
C PHE A 222 -7.63 -5.03 -15.59
N ALA A 223 -8.45 -4.26 -14.87
CA ALA A 223 -8.28 -4.09 -13.43
C ALA A 223 -8.49 -5.39 -12.65
N ALA A 224 -9.38 -6.30 -13.09
CA ALA A 224 -9.55 -7.61 -12.45
C ALA A 224 -8.34 -8.53 -12.64
N VAL A 225 -7.77 -8.57 -13.86
CA VAL A 225 -6.54 -9.31 -14.15
C VAL A 225 -5.37 -8.76 -13.34
N LEU A 226 -5.25 -7.43 -13.25
CA LEU A 226 -4.19 -6.76 -12.50
C LEU A 226 -4.32 -7.04 -11.00
N ILE A 227 -5.54 -6.98 -10.45
CA ILE A 227 -5.84 -7.39 -9.07
C ILE A 227 -5.49 -8.86 -8.83
N ALA A 228 -5.84 -9.78 -9.74
CA ALA A 228 -5.55 -11.21 -9.60
C ALA A 228 -4.03 -11.50 -9.62
N SER A 229 -3.29 -10.84 -10.50
CA SER A 229 -1.82 -10.91 -10.55
C SER A 229 -1.18 -10.41 -9.26
N ILE A 230 -1.71 -9.35 -8.66
CA ILE A 230 -1.17 -8.82 -7.39
C ILE A 230 -1.56 -9.70 -6.21
N ILE A 231 -2.78 -10.26 -6.17
CA ILE A 231 -3.17 -11.26 -5.15
C ILE A 231 -2.21 -12.45 -5.20
N SER A 232 -1.80 -12.87 -6.40
CA SER A 232 -0.78 -13.91 -6.57
C SER A 232 0.55 -13.49 -5.93
N ILE A 233 1.08 -12.30 -6.24
CA ILE A 233 2.33 -11.76 -5.69
C ILE A 233 2.27 -11.63 -4.15
N VAL A 234 1.17 -11.08 -3.62
CA VAL A 234 0.94 -10.91 -2.17
C VAL A 234 0.84 -12.25 -1.48
N LYS A 235 0.11 -13.24 -2.05
CA LYS A 235 0.01 -14.59 -1.50
C LYS A 235 1.38 -15.25 -1.40
N TYR A 236 2.21 -15.11 -2.42
CA TYR A 236 3.57 -15.69 -2.41
C TYR A 236 4.52 -14.97 -1.44
N GLY A 237 4.34 -13.67 -1.17
CA GLY A 237 5.16 -12.95 -0.19
C GLY A 237 4.64 -12.96 1.26
N PHE A 238 3.35 -13.23 1.51
CA PHE A 238 2.83 -13.40 2.88
C PHE A 238 2.93 -14.85 3.40
N ILE A 239 2.76 -15.86 2.53
CA ILE A 239 2.64 -17.28 2.94
C ILE A 239 3.85 -18.11 2.52
N GLY A 240 4.61 -17.68 1.51
CA GLY A 240 5.71 -18.46 0.93
C GLY A 240 7.10 -18.07 1.44
N ASN A 241 7.95 -19.07 1.64
CA ASN A 241 9.40 -18.86 1.57
C ASN A 241 9.73 -18.42 0.13
N THR A 242 9.89 -17.12 -0.11
CA THR A 242 10.23 -16.56 -1.45
C THR A 242 11.51 -17.15 -2.05
N GLN A 243 12.31 -17.84 -1.22
CA GLN A 243 13.45 -18.67 -1.61
C GLN A 243 13.13 -19.65 -2.74
N TYR A 244 11.96 -20.30 -2.73
CA TYR A 244 11.64 -21.36 -3.71
C TYR A 244 11.27 -20.82 -5.10
N PHE A 245 10.64 -19.65 -5.20
CA PHE A 245 10.24 -19.07 -6.49
C PHE A 245 11.42 -18.35 -7.17
N ALA A 246 12.15 -17.51 -6.42
CA ALA A 246 13.29 -16.76 -6.95
C ALA A 246 14.46 -17.67 -7.33
N GLY A 247 14.74 -18.72 -6.54
CA GLY A 247 15.81 -19.67 -6.83
C GLY A 247 15.59 -20.50 -8.10
N ARG A 248 14.33 -20.84 -8.42
CA ARG A 248 14.00 -21.71 -9.57
C ARG A 248 13.85 -20.95 -10.90
N VAL A 249 13.39 -19.69 -10.84
CA VAL A 249 13.10 -18.89 -12.05
C VAL A 249 14.23 -17.90 -12.37
N LEU A 250 14.89 -17.34 -11.36
CA LEU A 250 15.86 -16.24 -11.52
C LEU A 250 17.29 -16.60 -11.09
N GLY A 251 17.53 -17.79 -10.52
CA GLY A 251 18.88 -18.28 -10.20
C GLY A 251 19.56 -17.63 -8.98
N TYR A 252 18.85 -16.82 -8.19
CA TYR A 252 19.40 -16.16 -6.99
C TYR A 252 18.72 -16.66 -5.70
N GLN A 253 19.52 -16.99 -4.68
CA GLN A 253 19.02 -17.21 -3.31
C GLN A 253 18.68 -15.87 -2.65
N THR A 254 17.40 -15.52 -2.58
CA THR A 254 16.95 -14.31 -1.88
C THR A 254 16.54 -14.65 -0.44
N ARG A 255 16.90 -13.79 0.53
CA ARG A 255 16.35 -13.87 1.89
C ARG A 255 14.85 -13.60 1.84
N ILE A 256 14.09 -14.25 2.74
CA ILE A 256 12.62 -14.27 2.76
C ILE A 256 12.06 -12.85 2.71
N MET A 257 11.26 -12.50 1.69
CA MET A 257 10.45 -11.27 1.72
C MET A 257 9.30 -11.49 2.69
N ARG A 258 9.50 -11.21 3.98
CA ARG A 258 8.38 -11.11 4.93
C ARG A 258 7.91 -9.67 4.97
N PHE A 259 6.66 -9.46 4.59
CA PHE A 259 6.01 -8.15 4.58
C PHE A 259 5.73 -7.60 5.99
N THR A 260 5.67 -8.47 7.01
CA THR A 260 5.51 -8.05 8.40
C THR A 260 6.83 -7.48 8.95
N PRO A 261 6.83 -6.24 9.49
CA PRO A 261 7.98 -5.72 10.22
C PRO A 261 8.36 -6.65 11.38
N LYS A 262 9.66 -6.83 11.61
CA LYS A 262 10.15 -7.51 12.81
C LYS A 262 10.34 -6.47 13.91
N SER A 263 9.89 -6.80 15.12
CA SER A 263 10.08 -5.98 16.32
C SER A 263 10.24 -6.89 17.53
N ASN A 264 10.64 -6.32 18.67
CA ASN A 264 10.69 -7.03 19.95
C ASN A 264 9.34 -7.09 20.67
N VAL A 265 8.30 -6.47 20.09
CA VAL A 265 7.01 -6.32 20.72
C VAL A 265 6.11 -7.51 20.35
N SER A 266 5.38 -8.02 21.33
CA SER A 266 4.49 -9.16 21.18
C SER A 266 3.04 -8.72 20.97
N LEU A 267 2.24 -9.56 20.31
CA LEU A 267 0.79 -9.36 20.22
C LEU A 267 0.08 -9.42 21.57
N THR A 268 0.74 -9.94 22.60
CA THR A 268 0.24 -10.00 23.97
C THR A 268 0.42 -8.69 24.73
N ASP A 269 1.21 -7.75 24.20
CA ASP A 269 1.49 -6.48 24.87
C ASP A 269 0.27 -5.56 24.76
N LEU A 270 -0.01 -4.82 25.83
CA LEU A 270 -1.25 -4.05 25.95
C LEU A 270 -1.43 -3.03 24.82
N ASP A 271 -0.35 -2.34 24.43
CA ASP A 271 -0.37 -1.37 23.33
C ASP A 271 -0.73 -2.04 21.99
N GLN A 272 -0.24 -3.26 21.74
CA GLN A 272 -0.56 -4.03 20.54
C GLN A 272 -1.99 -4.56 20.53
N ILE A 273 -2.49 -5.03 21.68
CA ILE A 273 -3.89 -5.47 21.83
C ILE A 273 -4.83 -4.29 21.59
N VAL A 274 -4.55 -3.14 22.21
CA VAL A 274 -5.36 -1.92 22.06
C VAL A 274 -5.36 -1.45 20.60
N ALA A 275 -4.19 -1.43 19.96
CA ALA A 275 -4.10 -1.07 18.55
C ALA A 275 -4.93 -2.01 17.67
N LEU A 276 -4.82 -3.33 17.88
CA LEU A 276 -5.58 -4.34 17.14
C LEU A 276 -7.10 -4.21 17.35
N ALA A 277 -7.53 -4.02 18.60
CA ALA A 277 -8.94 -3.81 18.94
C ALA A 277 -9.49 -2.57 18.23
N GLY A 278 -8.74 -1.47 18.18
CA GLY A 278 -9.11 -0.26 17.44
C GLY A 278 -9.42 -0.54 15.97
N GLY A 279 -8.54 -1.27 15.27
CA GLY A 279 -8.75 -1.65 13.87
C GLY A 279 -9.97 -2.57 13.69
N ALA A 280 -10.16 -3.52 14.60
CA ALA A 280 -11.32 -4.41 14.57
C ALA A 280 -12.65 -3.65 14.74
N PHE A 281 -12.70 -2.67 15.66
CA PHE A 281 -13.88 -1.80 15.82
C PHE A 281 -14.15 -0.98 14.57
N THR A 282 -13.13 -0.32 14.00
CA THR A 282 -13.27 0.44 12.75
C THR A 282 -13.87 -0.42 11.63
N PHE A 283 -13.38 -1.66 11.49
CA PHE A 283 -13.89 -2.60 10.50
C PHE A 283 -15.34 -3.01 10.76
N ALA A 284 -15.69 -3.31 12.01
CA ALA A 284 -17.06 -3.66 12.38
C ALA A 284 -18.04 -2.51 12.08
N PHE A 285 -17.68 -1.26 12.39
CA PHE A 285 -18.48 -0.08 12.06
C PHE A 285 -18.61 0.13 10.55
N SER A 286 -17.55 -0.09 9.79
CA SER A 286 -17.58 -0.02 8.33
C SER A 286 -18.51 -1.05 7.70
N ILE A 287 -18.51 -2.29 8.20
CA ILE A 287 -19.46 -3.33 7.79
C ILE A 287 -20.89 -2.92 8.15
N TYR A 288 -21.10 -2.42 9.37
CA TYR A 288 -22.40 -1.97 9.82
C TYR A 288 -22.96 -0.85 8.94
N ASP A 289 -22.15 0.16 8.63
CA ASP A 289 -22.52 1.27 7.74
C ASP A 289 -22.78 0.81 6.31
N ALA A 290 -22.01 -0.18 5.82
CA ALA A 290 -22.32 -0.83 4.56
C ALA A 290 -23.68 -1.52 4.63
N ALA A 291 -23.94 -2.38 5.62
CA ALA A 291 -25.22 -3.08 5.75
C ALA A 291 -26.42 -2.11 5.86
N LYS A 292 -26.27 -1.02 6.61
CA LYS A 292 -27.27 0.05 6.72
C LYS A 292 -27.52 0.73 5.36
N GLY A 293 -26.46 1.06 4.63
CA GLY A 293 -26.55 1.65 3.29
C GLY A 293 -27.29 0.76 2.30
N TRP A 294 -27.13 -0.56 2.39
CA TRP A 294 -27.87 -1.52 1.57
C TRP A 294 -29.36 -1.52 1.89
N ARG A 295 -29.74 -1.53 3.17
CA ARG A 295 -31.16 -1.49 3.60
C ARG A 295 -31.87 -0.22 3.13
N LEU A 296 -31.22 0.93 3.24
CA LEU A 296 -31.79 2.21 2.78
C LEU A 296 -31.96 2.22 1.25
N SER A 297 -30.98 1.68 0.51
CA SER A 297 -31.08 1.59 -0.94
C SER A 297 -32.18 0.63 -1.41
N SER A 298 -32.48 -0.44 -0.67
CA SER A 298 -33.59 -1.35 -0.99
C SER A 298 -34.94 -0.71 -0.71
N SER A 299 -35.11 -0.02 0.43
CA SER A 299 -36.37 0.64 0.79
C SER A 299 -36.73 1.78 -0.19
N ALA A 300 -35.75 2.57 -0.63
CA ALA A 300 -35.96 3.60 -1.64
C ALA A 300 -36.39 3.04 -3.01
N ARG A 301 -35.98 1.80 -3.34
CA ARG A 301 -36.37 1.13 -4.58
C ARG A 301 -37.81 0.60 -4.51
N ILE A 302 -38.29 0.24 -3.32
CA ILE A 302 -39.66 -0.24 -3.10
C ILE A 302 -40.65 0.94 -3.11
N GLY A 303 -40.29 2.09 -2.53
CA GLY A 303 -41.16 3.28 -2.50
C GLY A 303 -41.38 3.99 -3.84
N ASN A 304 -40.52 3.76 -4.85
CA ASN A 304 -40.66 4.33 -6.20
C ASN A 304 -41.50 3.45 -7.15
N HIS A 305 -42.01 2.32 -6.66
CA HIS A 305 -42.89 1.39 -7.41
C HIS A 305 -44.29 1.27 -6.80
N GLY A 306 -44.65 2.18 -5.89
CA GLY A 306 -45.99 2.34 -5.33
C GLY A 306 -46.73 3.52 -5.95
#